data_AF-F2Q4C0-F1
#
_entry.id   AF-F2Q4C0-F1
#
_cell.length_a   1.000
_cell.length_b   1.000
_cell.length_c   1.000
_cell.angle_alpha   90.00
_cell.angle_beta   90.00
_cell.angle_gamma   90.00
#
_symmetry.space_group_name_H-M   'P 1'
#
loop_
_entity.id
_entity.type
_entity.pdbx_description
1 polymer ?
#
loop_
_entity_poly.entity_id
_entity_poly.type
_entity_poly.pdbx_seq_one_letter_code
_entity_poly.pdbx_strand_id
1 'polypeptide(L)'
;MAIIRVGVYLYNNEYTCCLTLGYIVISHPLYPIKNAWRPFELGSTKCIGQELALLELKLALVFTVRELDFDFNYDLWEGIKTEEKTAGAVPDTVNGERTYRCGDGIGSVKDDLPMRVRLR
;
A
#
# COMPACT_ATOMS: atom_id res chain seq x y z
N MET A 1 15.60 23.33 -2.32
CA MET A 1 14.36 22.71 -1.82
C MET A 1 13.93 21.66 -2.84
N ALA A 2 14.35 20.41 -2.66
CA ALA A 2 14.04 19.33 -3.59
C ALA A 2 12.61 18.84 -3.30
N ILE A 3 11.70 19.02 -4.25
CA ILE A 3 10.36 18.43 -4.17
C ILE A 3 10.53 16.94 -4.49
N ILE A 4 10.70 16.11 -3.46
CA ILE A 4 10.67 14.66 -3.58
C ILE A 4 9.23 14.28 -3.93
N ARG A 5 8.97 14.00 -5.20
CA ARG A 5 7.70 13.43 -5.66
C ARG A 5 7.83 11.91 -5.57
N VAL A 6 7.38 11.33 -4.45
CA VAL A 6 7.26 9.87 -4.31
C VAL A 6 6.12 9.43 -5.24
N GLY A 7 6.47 8.81 -6.35
CA GLY A 7 5.53 8.09 -7.22
C GLY A 7 5.69 6.61 -6.97
N VAL A 8 4.62 5.94 -6.54
CA VAL A 8 4.56 4.47 -6.50
C VAL A 8 4.16 4.01 -7.90
N TYR A 9 5.04 3.29 -8.58
CA TYR A 9 4.76 2.69 -9.88
C TYR A 9 4.73 1.17 -9.73
N LEU A 10 3.67 0.54 -10.23
CA LEU A 10 3.53 -0.92 -10.25
C LEU A 10 4.40 -1.48 -11.38
N TYR A 11 5.39 -2.32 -11.06
CA TYR A 11 6.10 -3.11 -12.05
C TYR A 11 6.16 -4.58 -11.61
N ASN A 12 5.79 -5.50 -12.52
CA ASN A 12 5.75 -6.93 -12.25
C ASN A 12 5.12 -7.29 -10.90
N ASN A 13 4.07 -6.55 -10.53
CA ASN A 13 3.22 -6.88 -9.40
C ASN A 13 3.99 -6.77 -8.05
N GLU A 14 5.21 -6.22 -8.06
CA GLU A 14 5.96 -5.74 -6.90
C GLU A 14 5.71 -4.23 -6.72
N TYR A 15 5.45 -3.79 -5.48
CA TYR A 15 5.44 -2.36 -5.14
C TYR A 15 6.87 -1.84 -5.07
N THR A 16 7.51 -1.63 -6.22
CA THR A 16 8.81 -0.98 -6.23
C THR A 16 8.61 0.51 -5.88
N CYS A 17 8.76 0.83 -4.60
CA CYS A 17 8.94 2.21 -4.15
C CYS A 17 10.29 2.68 -4.68
N CYS A 18 10.33 3.15 -5.92
CA CYS A 18 11.52 3.71 -6.51
C CYS A 18 11.78 5.07 -5.84
N LEU A 19 12.42 5.04 -4.67
CA LEU A 19 13.00 6.20 -3.99
C LEU A 19 14.26 6.72 -4.69
N THR A 20 14.57 6.23 -5.89
CA THR A 20 15.69 6.75 -6.67
C THR A 20 15.30 8.09 -7.30
N LEU A 21 16.09 9.11 -6.95
CA LEU A 21 16.27 10.41 -7.60
C LEU A 21 16.56 10.28 -9.11
N GLY A 22 15.63 9.74 -9.89
CA GLY A 22 15.84 9.41 -11.30
C GLY A 22 14.59 9.65 -12.12
N TYR A 23 14.61 10.69 -12.96
CA TYR A 23 13.63 10.87 -14.02
C TYR A 23 13.77 9.70 -15.00
N ILE A 24 12.79 8.80 -15.06
CA ILE A 24 12.72 7.76 -16.09
C ILE A 24 12.64 8.47 -17.46
N VAL A 25 13.53 8.14 -18.39
CA VAL A 25 13.60 8.75 -19.73
C VAL A 25 12.41 8.30 -20.59
N ILE A 26 11.90 9.16 -21.47
CA ILE A 26 10.71 8.91 -22.31
C ILE A 26 10.81 7.62 -23.15
N SER A 27 12.00 7.22 -23.56
CA SER A 27 12.25 6.00 -24.35
C SER A 27 12.37 4.73 -23.50
N HIS A 28 12.31 4.83 -22.18
CA HIS A 28 12.46 3.68 -21.29
C HIS A 28 11.17 2.85 -21.29
N PRO A 29 11.24 1.50 -21.32
CA PRO A 29 10.04 0.64 -21.29
C PRO A 29 9.11 0.89 -20.09
N LEU A 30 9.64 1.40 -18.98
CA LEU A 30 8.90 1.73 -17.76
C LEU A 30 8.48 3.20 -17.68
N TYR A 31 8.63 3.97 -18.76
CA TYR A 31 8.19 5.36 -18.76
C TYR A 31 6.67 5.40 -18.57
N PRO A 32 6.16 6.02 -17.49
CA PRO A 32 4.74 6.02 -17.23
C PRO A 32 4.01 6.83 -18.29
N ILE A 33 2.89 6.30 -18.78
CA ILE A 33 2.00 7.06 -19.65
C ILE A 33 1.57 8.34 -18.90
N LYS A 34 1.51 9.46 -19.60
CA LYS A 34 1.09 10.74 -19.01
C LYS A 34 -0.25 10.56 -18.30
N ASN A 35 -0.33 11.02 -17.04
CA ASN A 35 -1.49 10.86 -16.16
C ASN A 35 -1.84 9.39 -15.81
N ALA A 36 -0.87 8.47 -15.78
CA ALA A 36 -1.10 7.11 -15.30
C ALA A 36 -1.53 7.05 -13.82
N TRP A 37 -1.04 7.98 -12.99
CA TRP A 37 -1.39 8.06 -11.56
C TRP A 37 -2.57 9.01 -11.32
N ARG A 38 -3.73 8.46 -10.98
CA ARG A 38 -5.00 9.21 -10.80
C ARG A 38 -5.79 8.81 -9.55
N PRO A 39 -5.19 8.80 -8.34
CA PRO A 39 -5.86 8.34 -7.13
C PRO A 39 -7.02 9.23 -6.67
N PHE A 40 -7.04 10.50 -7.09
CA PHE A 40 -8.08 11.49 -6.78
C PHE A 40 -8.84 11.92 -8.05
N GLU A 41 -8.70 11.11 -9.11
CA GLU A 41 -9.16 11.35 -10.48
C GLU A 41 -8.71 12.71 -11.07
N LEU A 42 -9.09 13.01 -12.32
CA LEU A 42 -8.53 14.10 -13.12
C LEU A 42 -9.62 14.72 -14.00
N GLY A 43 -9.56 16.03 -14.21
CA GLY A 43 -10.51 16.76 -15.04
C GLY A 43 -11.64 17.39 -14.22
N SER A 44 -12.85 17.44 -14.77
CA SER A 44 -14.03 18.02 -14.12
C SER A 44 -14.52 17.22 -12.90
N THR A 45 -14.19 15.92 -12.82
CA THR A 45 -14.51 15.04 -11.69
C THR A 45 -13.36 14.88 -10.70
N LYS A 46 -12.35 15.77 -10.75
CA LYS A 46 -11.25 15.73 -9.77
C LYS A 46 -11.81 15.90 -8.36
N CYS A 47 -11.37 15.05 -7.43
CA CYS A 47 -11.74 15.15 -6.03
C CYS A 47 -11.32 16.51 -5.45
N ILE A 48 -12.30 17.30 -5.02
CA ILE A 48 -12.07 18.60 -4.34
C ILE A 48 -11.42 18.42 -2.97
N GLY A 49 -11.63 17.26 -2.34
CA GLY A 49 -11.07 16.89 -1.05
C GLY A 49 -9.62 16.38 -1.08
N GLN A 50 -8.95 16.39 -2.24
CA GLN A 50 -7.59 15.86 -2.37
C GLN A 50 -6.61 16.46 -1.34
N GLU A 51 -6.61 17.78 -1.17
CA GLU A 51 -5.67 18.45 -0.27
C GLU A 51 -5.94 18.09 1.19
N LEU A 52 -7.21 18.05 1.59
CA LEU A 52 -7.61 17.65 2.93
C LEU A 52 -7.26 16.19 3.22
N ALA A 53 -7.60 15.29 2.30
CA ALA A 53 -7.32 13.85 2.44
C ALA A 53 -5.82 13.58 2.60
N LEU A 54 -4.97 14.26 1.82
CA LEU A 54 -3.51 14.12 1.94
C LEU A 54 -2.97 14.71 3.24
N LEU A 55 -3.57 15.79 3.76
CA LEU A 55 -3.18 16.38 5.04
C LEU A 55 -3.52 15.43 6.19
N GLU A 56 -4.75 14.92 6.23
CA GLU A 56 -5.20 13.97 7.25
C GLU A 56 -4.41 12.67 7.20
N LEU A 57 -4.15 12.13 6.00
CA LEU A 57 -3.33 10.92 5.85
C LEU A 57 -1.91 11.11 6.38
N LYS A 58 -1.28 12.26 6.08
CA LYS A 58 0.05 12.58 6.62
C LYS A 58 0.03 12.72 8.13
N LEU A 59 -0.97 13.40 8.67
CA LEU A 59 -1.10 13.61 10.11
C LEU A 59 -1.28 12.28 10.84
N ALA A 60 -2.20 11.43 10.35
CA ALA A 60 -2.42 10.09 10.86
C ALA A 60 -1.12 9.26 10.80
N LEU A 61 -0.42 9.25 9.66
CA LEU A 61 0.83 8.51 9.49
C LEU A 61 1.93 8.98 10.48
N VAL A 62 2.04 10.29 10.71
CA VAL A 62 3.00 10.84 11.69
C VAL A 62 2.69 10.35 13.09
N PHE A 63 1.43 10.40 13.54
CA PHE A 63 1.05 9.86 14.84
C PHE A 63 1.27 8.36 14.92
N THR A 64 0.88 7.63 13.88
CA THR A 64 1.05 6.19 13.80
C THR A 64 2.52 5.78 13.94
N VAL A 65 3.45 6.41 13.21
CA VAL A 65 4.88 6.05 13.26
C VAL A 65 5.56 6.47 14.57
N ARG A 66 5.06 7.51 15.24
CA ARG A 66 5.64 8.01 16.49
C ARG A 66 5.14 7.25 17.72
N GLU A 67 3.87 6.91 17.75
CA GLU A 67 3.19 6.40 18.95
C GLU A 67 2.92 4.90 18.90
N LEU A 68 2.94 4.27 17.73
CA LEU A 68 2.56 2.86 17.57
C LEU A 68 3.72 2.00 17.04
N ASP A 69 3.90 0.85 17.66
CA ASP A 69 4.75 -0.23 17.18
C ASP A 69 3.88 -1.37 16.64
N PHE A 70 4.23 -1.85 15.44
CA PHE A 70 3.52 -2.89 14.71
C PHE A 70 4.32 -4.20 14.67
N ASP A 71 3.64 -5.31 14.96
CA ASP A 71 4.19 -6.67 14.89
C ASP A 71 3.29 -7.53 14.00
N PHE A 72 3.77 -7.82 12.78
CA PHE A 72 3.08 -8.60 11.75
C PHE A 72 3.33 -10.08 11.99
N ASN A 73 2.54 -10.69 12.87
CA ASN A 73 2.70 -12.10 13.23
C ASN A 73 1.64 -12.98 12.57
N TYR A 74 1.96 -13.43 11.36
CA TYR A 74 1.14 -14.33 10.58
C TYR A 74 1.07 -15.76 11.15
N ASP A 75 2.14 -16.23 11.80
CA ASP A 75 2.21 -17.58 12.38
C ASP A 75 1.19 -17.74 13.52
N LEU A 76 1.09 -16.73 14.40
CA LEU A 76 0.08 -16.70 15.46
C LEU A 76 -1.35 -16.66 14.89
N TRP A 77 -1.56 -15.90 13.82
CA TRP A 77 -2.88 -15.78 13.21
C TRP A 77 -3.33 -17.06 12.52
N GLU A 78 -2.40 -17.77 11.86
CA GLU A 78 -2.65 -19.10 11.31
C GLU A 78 -2.96 -20.13 12.41
N GLY A 79 -2.26 -20.06 13.55
CA GLY A 79 -2.55 -20.88 14.72
C GLY A 79 -4.00 -20.74 15.20
N ILE A 80 -4.52 -19.50 15.25
CA ILE A 80 -5.91 -19.22 15.63
C ILE A 80 -6.90 -19.74 14.57
N LYS A 81 -6.63 -19.54 13.28
CA LYS A 81 -7.53 -20.00 12.19
C LYS A 81 -7.57 -21.52 12.03
N THR A 82 -6.48 -22.21 12.36
CA THR A 82 -6.37 -23.68 12.24
C THR A 82 -7.37 -24.41 13.14
N GLU A 83 -7.84 -23.78 14.23
CA GLU A 83 -8.91 -24.32 15.07
C GLU A 83 -10.30 -24.23 14.42
N GLU A 84 -10.50 -23.36 13.42
CA GLU A 84 -11.81 -23.10 12.80
C GLU A 84 -12.00 -23.75 11.41
N LYS A 85 -10.98 -23.85 10.54
CA LYS A 85 -11.08 -24.56 9.23
C LYS A 85 -9.73 -25.10 8.71
N THR A 86 -9.79 -26.34 8.19
CA THR A 86 -8.83 -27.13 7.38
C THR A 86 -7.34 -26.75 7.47
N ALA A 87 -6.64 -27.41 8.40
CA ALA A 87 -5.18 -27.41 8.48
C ALA A 87 -4.54 -27.82 7.13
N GLY A 88 -3.66 -26.99 6.58
CA GLY A 88 -2.79 -27.35 5.44
C GLY A 88 -3.05 -26.66 4.10
N ALA A 89 -3.89 -25.61 4.04
CA ALA A 89 -4.03 -24.82 2.82
C ALA A 89 -2.78 -23.94 2.57
N VAL A 90 -2.24 -23.98 1.35
CA VAL A 90 -1.13 -23.10 0.94
C VAL A 90 -1.56 -21.64 1.07
N PRO A 91 -0.76 -20.74 1.69
CA PRO A 91 -1.08 -19.32 1.79
C PRO A 91 -1.25 -18.74 0.39
N ASP A 92 -2.44 -18.21 0.11
CA ASP A 92 -2.71 -17.53 -1.16
C ASP A 92 -1.93 -16.21 -1.18
N THR A 93 -0.96 -16.11 -2.08
CA THR A 93 0.04 -15.04 -2.17
C THR A 93 0.07 -14.48 -3.58
N VAL A 94 0.38 -13.20 -3.69
CA VAL A 94 0.54 -12.49 -4.96
C VAL A 94 2.00 -12.05 -5.02
N ASN A 95 2.77 -12.63 -5.96
CA ASN A 95 4.23 -12.45 -6.10
C ASN A 95 5.03 -12.79 -4.84
N GLY A 96 4.58 -13.80 -4.10
CA GLY A 96 5.20 -14.20 -2.84
C GLY A 96 4.86 -13.28 -1.66
N GLU A 97 4.12 -12.19 -1.88
CA GLU A 97 3.60 -11.36 -0.80
C GLU A 97 2.22 -11.85 -0.34
N ARG A 98 2.04 -11.94 0.97
CA ARG A 98 0.75 -12.28 1.59
C ARG A 98 -0.15 -11.07 1.77
N THR A 99 0.46 -9.89 1.87
CA THR A 99 -0.22 -8.62 2.01
C THR A 99 -0.46 -8.02 0.64
N TYR A 100 -1.69 -8.02 0.18
CA TYR A 100 -2.06 -7.32 -1.05
C TYR A 100 -3.46 -6.72 -0.95
N ARG A 101 -3.73 -5.77 -1.84
CA ARG A 101 -5.01 -5.08 -1.92
C ARG A 101 -6.06 -5.98 -2.56
N CYS A 102 -7.22 -6.07 -1.93
CA CYS A 102 -8.40 -6.80 -2.39
C CYS A 102 -9.60 -5.85 -2.54
N GLY A 103 -10.58 -6.26 -3.34
CA GLY A 103 -11.85 -5.53 -3.49
C GLY A 103 -11.78 -4.29 -4.40
N ASP A 104 -12.92 -3.61 -4.50
CA ASP A 104 -13.13 -2.47 -5.41
C ASP A 104 -12.78 -1.12 -4.76
N GLY A 105 -12.67 -0.08 -5.60
CA GLY A 105 -12.50 1.30 -5.12
C GLY A 105 -11.17 1.49 -4.40
N ILE A 106 -11.18 1.91 -3.13
CA ILE A 106 -9.98 2.03 -2.28
C ILE A 106 -9.42 0.66 -1.87
N GLY A 107 -10.23 -0.40 -1.93
CA GLY A 107 -9.88 -1.76 -1.55
C GLY A 107 -9.66 -1.93 -0.05
N SER A 108 -9.68 -3.18 0.40
CA SER A 108 -9.19 -3.61 1.71
C SER A 108 -7.86 -4.33 1.56
N VAL A 109 -7.16 -4.54 2.67
CA VAL A 109 -6.00 -5.44 2.67
C VAL A 109 -6.51 -6.87 2.89
N LYS A 110 -5.91 -7.84 2.21
CA LYS A 110 -6.23 -9.26 2.41
C LYS A 110 -6.20 -9.67 3.89
N ASP A 111 -7.19 -10.46 4.29
CA ASP A 111 -7.34 -11.00 5.64
C ASP A 111 -7.35 -9.92 6.73
N ASP A 112 -7.71 -8.68 6.36
CA ASP A 112 -7.73 -7.49 7.22
C ASP A 112 -6.38 -7.18 7.89
N LEU A 113 -5.27 -7.63 7.30
CA LEU A 113 -3.90 -7.42 7.78
C LEU A 113 -3.73 -7.72 9.27
N PRO A 114 -3.72 -9.01 9.67
CA PRO A 114 -3.64 -9.37 11.08
C PRO A 114 -2.31 -8.89 11.67
N MET A 115 -2.38 -8.03 12.67
CA MET A 115 -1.23 -7.44 13.32
C MET A 115 -1.49 -7.21 14.80
N ARG A 116 -0.41 -7.22 15.58
CA ARG A 116 -0.42 -6.75 16.96
C ARG A 116 0.11 -5.32 16.99
N VAL A 117 -0.61 -4.44 17.70
CA VAL A 117 -0.26 -3.04 17.86
C VAL A 117 0.06 -2.77 19.33
N ARG A 118 1.14 -2.04 19.59
CA ARG A 118 1.53 -1.58 20.93
C ARG A 118 1.76 -0.07 20.91
N LEU A 119 1.53 0.60 22.03
CA LEU A 119 2.03 1.96 22.22
C LEU A 119 3.53 1.92 22.44
N ARG A 120 4.24 2.90 21.87
CA ARG A 120 5.69 3.06 21.96
C ARG A 120 6.12 3.80 23.23
#